data_AF-A0A6I2AB38-F1
#
_entry.id   AF-A0A6I2AB38-F1
#
_cell.length_a   1.000
_cell.length_b   1.000
_cell.length_c   1.000
_cell.angle_alpha   90.00
_cell.angle_beta   90.00
_cell.angle_gamma   90.00
#
_symmetry.space_group_name_H-M   'P 1'
#
loop_
_entity.id
_entity.type
_entity.pdbx_description
1 polymer ?
#
loop_
_entity_poly.entity_id
_entity_poly.type
_entity_poly.pdbx_seq_one_letter_code
_entity_poly.pdbx_strand_id
1 'polypeptide(L)'
;MAVENRIEPDCRAGSVDEQRPIREICRRAIAGNVRIDGRFCDSMPSPYIPNTDQDRAAMLRDIGAGSIDELFQDVPAQFRDVTFDLPPPLTELELREELYRLSRQNASLDDYACFLGAGYYHHFVPGVIGHITGRSELYTAYTPYQAEASQGILQAIYEYQSLVCQLTGMEISNAGMYDGSSAAAEAALMACRITGKKEVAVLSTANPVYRL
;
A
#
# COMPACT_ATOMS: atom_id res chain seq x y z
N MET A 1 -50.11 19.31 3.64
CA MET A 1 -50.74 17.97 3.57
C MET A 1 -49.65 16.96 3.89
N ALA A 2 -49.70 16.42 5.11
CA ALA A 2 -48.72 15.49 5.63
C ALA A 2 -48.85 14.13 4.96
N VAL A 3 -47.73 13.48 4.65
CA VAL A 3 -47.63 12.03 4.56
C VAL A 3 -46.29 11.65 5.17
N GLU A 4 -46.33 11.31 6.46
CA GLU A 4 -45.30 10.49 7.11
C GLU A 4 -45.39 9.08 6.51
N ASN A 5 -44.28 8.54 6.04
CA ASN A 5 -44.11 7.10 5.86
C ASN A 5 -42.82 6.69 6.55
N ARG A 6 -42.97 6.26 7.81
CA ARG A 6 -42.01 5.42 8.52
C ARG A 6 -41.94 4.08 7.81
N ILE A 7 -40.76 3.75 7.29
CA ILE A 7 -40.38 2.36 6.98
C ILE A 7 -39.18 2.08 7.88
N GLU A 8 -39.39 1.28 8.92
CA GLU A 8 -38.31 0.69 9.70
C GLU A 8 -37.65 -0.43 8.90
N PRO A 9 -36.31 -0.52 8.86
CA PRO A 9 -35.63 -1.75 8.48
C PRO A 9 -35.24 -2.52 9.76
N ASP A 10 -36.08 -3.49 10.13
CA ASP A 10 -35.66 -4.62 10.97
C ASP A 10 -34.92 -5.63 10.08
N CYS A 11 -33.60 -5.49 10.02
CA CYS A 11 -32.70 -6.58 9.68
C CYS A 11 -31.60 -6.60 10.73
N ARG A 12 -31.94 -7.18 11.89
CA ARG A 12 -31.06 -7.82 12.87
C ARG A 12 -29.56 -7.70 12.56
N ALA A 13 -28.99 -6.54 12.87
CA ALA A 13 -27.60 -6.44 13.22
C ALA A 13 -27.44 -7.21 14.54
N GLY A 14 -26.72 -8.33 14.51
CA GLY A 14 -26.26 -8.98 15.74
C GLY A 14 -25.66 -7.91 16.63
N SER A 15 -26.20 -7.80 17.84
CA SER A 15 -25.89 -6.72 18.76
C SER A 15 -24.38 -6.54 18.90
N VAL A 16 -23.93 -5.28 18.94
CA VAL A 16 -22.54 -4.91 19.27
C VAL A 16 -22.07 -5.55 20.61
N ASP A 17 -23.02 -6.06 21.40
CA ASP A 17 -22.80 -6.80 22.64
C ASP A 17 -22.25 -8.22 22.46
N GLU A 18 -22.57 -8.92 21.37
CA GLU A 18 -22.16 -10.31 21.13
C GLU A 18 -20.70 -10.44 20.65
N GLN A 19 -20.11 -9.35 20.14
CA GLN A 19 -18.68 -9.28 19.79
C GLN A 19 -17.79 -8.82 20.95
N ARG A 20 -18.39 -8.35 22.06
CA ARG A 20 -17.70 -7.92 23.27
C ARG A 20 -16.81 -9.04 23.86
N PRO A 21 -17.23 -10.33 23.91
CA PRO A 21 -16.39 -11.43 24.39
C PRO A 21 -15.18 -11.70 23.48
N ILE A 22 -15.34 -11.64 22.15
CA ILE A 22 -14.25 -11.89 21.20
C ILE A 22 -13.24 -10.73 21.24
N ARG A 23 -13.72 -9.47 21.27
CA ARG A 23 -12.87 -8.29 21.45
C ARG A 23 -12.14 -8.31 22.78
N GLU A 24 -12.76 -8.82 23.84
CA GLU A 24 -12.12 -8.97 25.15
C GLU A 24 -11.14 -10.14 25.19
N ILE A 25 -11.39 -11.24 24.46
CA ILE A 25 -10.45 -12.35 24.30
C ILE A 25 -9.24 -11.93 23.47
N CYS A 26 -9.44 -11.24 22.33
CA CYS A 26 -8.35 -10.66 21.53
C CYS A 26 -7.61 -9.60 22.33
N ARG A 27 -8.29 -8.70 23.04
CA ARG A 27 -7.62 -7.78 23.96
C ARG A 27 -6.93 -8.48 25.11
N ARG A 28 -7.39 -9.63 25.63
CA ARG A 28 -6.64 -10.37 26.67
C ARG A 28 -5.45 -11.14 26.09
N ALA A 29 -5.52 -11.51 24.81
CA ALA A 29 -4.41 -12.11 24.07
C ALA A 29 -3.35 -11.06 23.64
N ILE A 30 -3.76 -9.81 23.37
CA ILE A 30 -2.88 -8.70 22.93
C ILE A 30 -2.50 -7.77 24.08
N ALA A 31 -3.44 -7.41 24.96
CA ALA A 31 -3.14 -6.88 26.28
C ALA A 31 -2.69 -8.04 27.17
N GLY A 32 -1.50 -8.53 26.87
CA GLY A 32 -0.56 -9.03 27.86
C GLY A 32 -0.27 -7.93 28.89
N ASN A 33 -1.27 -7.59 29.70
CA ASN A 33 -1.11 -7.07 31.04
C ASN A 33 -0.96 -8.22 32.03
N VAL A 34 -0.46 -9.38 31.57
CA VAL A 34 0.18 -10.33 32.46
C VAL A 34 1.63 -9.90 32.56
N ARG A 35 1.97 -9.18 33.64
CA ARG A 35 3.34 -9.16 34.15
C ARG A 35 3.66 -10.58 34.61
N ILE A 36 4.25 -11.40 33.74
CA ILE A 36 5.07 -12.54 34.18
C ILE A 36 6.52 -12.07 34.06
N ASP A 37 7.11 -11.68 35.20
CA ASP A 37 8.56 -11.58 35.40
C ASP A 37 9.39 -10.87 34.31
N GLY A 38 8.97 -9.67 33.88
CA GLY A 38 9.85 -8.76 33.12
C GLY A 38 10.30 -9.26 31.75
N ARG A 39 9.58 -10.21 31.13
CA ARG A 39 9.86 -10.69 29.77
C ARG A 39 8.74 -10.28 28.82
N PHE A 40 9.11 -9.76 27.65
CA PHE A 40 8.21 -9.64 26.50
C PHE A 40 7.55 -11.01 26.26
N CYS A 41 6.28 -11.03 25.87
CA CYS A 41 5.61 -12.25 25.45
C CYS A 41 6.27 -12.74 24.15
N ASP A 42 7.33 -13.55 24.28
CA ASP A 42 8.08 -14.21 23.20
C ASP A 42 7.25 -15.29 22.46
N SER A 43 6.00 -15.55 22.85
CA SER A 43 5.34 -16.83 22.51
C SER A 43 4.30 -16.79 21.39
N MET A 44 4.22 -15.72 20.60
CA MET A 44 3.60 -15.81 19.26
C MET A 44 4.57 -15.27 18.20
N PRO A 45 5.04 -16.13 17.28
CA PRO A 45 5.80 -15.66 16.13
C PRO A 45 4.98 -14.60 15.39
N SER A 46 5.57 -13.43 15.15
CA SER A 46 4.97 -12.46 14.24
C SER A 46 4.74 -13.14 12.89
N PRO A 47 3.56 -13.03 12.27
CA PRO A 47 3.33 -13.59 10.93
C PRO A 47 4.27 -12.98 9.86
N TYR A 48 4.98 -11.90 10.21
CA TYR A 48 5.95 -11.23 9.35
C TYR A 48 7.41 -11.61 9.65
N ILE A 49 7.70 -12.30 10.76
CA ILE A 49 9.06 -12.74 11.13
C ILE A 49 9.06 -14.26 11.19
N PRO A 50 9.57 -14.95 10.15
CA PRO A 50 9.49 -16.40 10.05
C PRO A 50 10.47 -17.12 10.98
N ASN A 51 11.52 -16.44 11.44
CA ASN A 51 12.55 -17.06 12.28
C ASN A 51 12.02 -17.35 13.68
N THR A 52 12.15 -18.61 14.09
CA THR A 52 11.91 -19.05 15.47
C THR A 52 13.12 -18.75 16.36
N ASP A 53 12.96 -18.88 17.67
CA ASP A 53 14.09 -18.75 18.60
C ASP A 53 15.16 -19.82 18.37
N GLN A 54 14.74 -21.01 17.90
CA GLN A 54 15.66 -22.07 17.51
C GLN A 54 16.48 -21.65 16.28
N ASP A 55 15.85 -21.06 15.26
CA ASP A 55 16.54 -20.55 14.08
C ASP A 55 17.52 -19.43 14.46
N ARG A 56 17.08 -18.48 15.30
CA ARG A 56 17.93 -17.41 15.83
C ARG A 56 19.16 -17.97 16.54
N ALA A 57 18.98 -18.92 17.45
CA ALA A 57 20.08 -19.53 18.17
C ALA A 57 21.03 -20.33 17.26
N ALA A 58 20.52 -21.00 16.23
CA ALA A 58 21.34 -21.71 15.25
C ALA A 58 22.17 -20.75 14.39
N MET A 59 21.56 -19.67 13.88
CA MET A 59 22.24 -18.65 13.09
C MET A 59 23.33 -17.93 13.90
N LEU A 60 23.05 -17.55 15.15
CA LEU A 60 24.03 -16.92 16.05
C LEU A 60 25.26 -17.81 16.30
N ARG A 61 25.04 -19.12 16.52
CA ARG A 61 26.14 -20.08 16.68
C ARG A 61 26.98 -20.21 15.41
N ASP A 62 26.36 -20.20 14.23
CA ASP A 62 27.05 -20.36 12.95
C ASP A 62 27.97 -19.17 12.63
N ILE A 63 27.51 -17.95 12.94
CA ILE A 63 28.30 -16.72 12.74
C ILE A 63 29.24 -16.40 13.92
N GLY A 64 29.19 -17.19 15.00
CA GLY A 64 30.04 -17.01 16.18
C GLY A 64 29.67 -15.83 17.08
N ALA A 65 28.43 -15.33 17.01
CA ALA A 65 27.93 -14.24 17.84
C ALA A 65 27.21 -14.76 19.09
N GLY A 66 27.42 -14.11 20.23
CA GLY A 66 26.81 -14.44 21.51
C GLY A 66 25.38 -13.90 21.68
N SER A 67 25.03 -12.83 20.98
CA SER A 67 23.70 -12.21 21.04
C SER A 67 23.36 -11.41 19.78
N ILE A 68 22.09 -11.01 19.65
CA ILE A 68 21.65 -10.08 18.59
C ILE A 68 22.32 -8.71 18.76
N ASP A 69 22.51 -8.24 20.00
CA ASP A 69 23.12 -6.93 20.28
C ASP A 69 24.57 -6.83 19.77
N GLU A 70 25.29 -7.96 19.77
CA GLU A 70 26.64 -8.03 19.19
C GLU A 70 26.64 -7.73 17.68
N LEU A 71 25.56 -8.05 16.95
CA LEU A 71 25.43 -7.78 15.51
C LEU A 71 25.30 -6.29 15.18
N PHE A 72 24.94 -5.46 16.16
CA PHE A 72 24.74 -4.03 15.98
C PHE A 72 25.91 -3.19 16.52
N GLN A 73 27.04 -3.80 16.87
CA GLN A 73 28.20 -3.10 17.43
C GLN A 73 28.80 -2.02 16.52
N ASP A 74 28.58 -2.11 15.21
CA ASP A 74 29.06 -1.12 14.22
C ASP A 74 28.21 0.16 14.19
N VAL A 75 26.98 0.13 14.72
CA VAL A 75 26.12 1.33 14.83
C VAL A 75 26.58 2.15 16.04
N PRO A 76 26.90 3.45 15.97
CA PRO A 76 27.30 4.21 17.15
C PRO A 76 26.25 4.16 18.27
N ALA A 77 26.67 4.02 19.54
CA ALA A 77 25.77 3.81 20.68
C ALA A 77 24.70 4.92 20.83
N GLN A 78 25.03 6.17 20.48
CA GLN A 78 24.10 7.30 20.50
C GLN A 78 22.92 7.18 19.50
N PHE A 79 23.00 6.25 18.54
CA PHE A 79 21.96 5.96 17.56
C PHE A 79 21.28 4.59 17.80
N ARG A 80 21.64 3.88 18.88
CA ARG A 80 20.99 2.63 19.29
C ARG A 80 19.86 2.92 20.28
N ASP A 81 18.99 1.93 20.49
CA ASP A 81 17.97 1.91 21.55
C ASP A 81 17.01 3.12 21.56
N VAL A 82 16.73 3.66 20.37
CA VAL A 82 15.75 4.73 20.19
C VAL A 82 14.37 4.20 20.57
N THR A 83 13.77 4.80 21.59
CA THR A 83 12.37 4.52 21.94
C THR A 83 11.46 5.39 21.08
N PHE A 84 10.48 4.77 20.43
CA PHE A 84 9.46 5.49 19.68
C PHE A 84 8.21 5.68 20.55
N ASP A 85 7.68 6.91 20.60
CA ASP A 85 6.39 7.20 21.22
C ASP A 85 5.26 6.77 20.28
N LEU A 86 5.00 5.47 20.23
CA LEU A 86 3.97 4.86 19.39
C LEU A 86 2.79 4.36 20.24
N PRO A 87 1.56 4.39 19.70
CA PRO A 87 0.43 3.72 20.31
C PRO A 87 0.70 2.23 20.54
N PRO A 88 -0.02 1.59 21.48
CA PRO A 88 0.11 0.15 21.69
C PRO A 88 -0.21 -0.64 20.42
N PRO A 89 0.39 -1.82 20.23
CA PRO A 89 0.13 -2.66 19.07
C PRO A 89 -1.33 -3.08 19.01
N LEU A 90 -1.86 -3.18 17.79
CA LEU A 90 -3.22 -3.63 17.50
C LEU A 90 -3.19 -5.05 16.91
N THR A 91 -4.24 -5.82 17.14
CA THR A 91 -4.52 -7.00 16.30
C THR A 91 -4.80 -6.60 14.86
N GLU A 92 -4.67 -7.57 13.94
CA GLU A 92 -5.15 -7.40 12.56
C GLU A 92 -6.64 -7.00 12.51
N LEU A 93 -7.48 -7.57 13.38
CA LEU A 93 -8.91 -7.24 13.44
C LEU A 93 -9.16 -5.82 13.92
N GLU A 94 -8.49 -5.39 14.99
CA GLU A 94 -8.58 -4.03 15.52
C GLU A 94 -8.03 -3.00 14.53
N LEU A 95 -6.90 -3.31 13.88
CA LEU A 95 -6.31 -2.46 12.84
C LEU A 95 -7.27 -2.27 11.67
N ARG A 96 -7.89 -3.37 11.19
CA ARG A 96 -8.86 -3.31 10.09
C ARG A 96 -10.09 -2.48 10.46
N GLU A 97 -10.62 -2.63 11.67
CA GLU A 97 -11.76 -1.85 12.15
C GLU A 97 -11.41 -0.36 12.23
N GLU A 98 -10.23 -0.03 12.75
CA GLU A 98 -9.76 1.35 12.86
C GLU A 98 -9.57 2.00 11.47
N LEU A 99 -8.93 1.30 10.53
CA LEU A 99 -8.76 1.78 9.15
C LEU A 99 -10.11 1.96 8.45
N TYR A 100 -11.07 1.07 8.67
CA TYR A 100 -12.43 1.21 8.15
C TYR A 100 -13.14 2.43 8.75
N ARG A 101 -13.00 2.67 10.06
CA ARG A 101 -13.57 3.85 10.72
C ARG A 101 -12.96 5.15 10.18
N LEU A 102 -11.66 5.17 9.92
CA LEU A 102 -10.97 6.32 9.33
C LEU A 102 -11.42 6.57 7.89
N SER A 103 -11.53 5.53 7.07
CA SER A 103 -11.92 5.69 5.66
C SER A 103 -13.34 6.26 5.50
N ARG A 104 -14.25 5.97 6.44
CA ARG A 104 -15.63 6.51 6.47
C ARG A 104 -15.72 8.01 6.73
N GLN A 105 -14.62 8.69 7.05
CA GLN A 105 -14.57 10.16 7.16
C GLN A 105 -14.36 10.84 5.81
N ASN A 106 -14.01 10.09 4.76
CA ASN A 106 -13.81 10.62 3.41
C ASN A 106 -15.14 10.72 2.66
N ALA A 107 -15.26 11.70 1.77
CA ALA A 107 -16.33 11.75 0.78
C ALA A 107 -16.02 10.74 -0.35
N SER A 108 -16.76 9.64 -0.41
CA SER A 108 -16.58 8.59 -1.44
C SER A 108 -17.30 8.94 -2.74
N LEU A 109 -16.81 8.40 -3.86
CA LEU A 109 -17.51 8.44 -5.14
C LEU A 109 -18.76 7.55 -5.17
N ASP A 110 -18.93 6.68 -4.17
CA ASP A 110 -20.18 5.94 -3.96
C ASP A 110 -21.31 6.85 -3.45
N ASP A 111 -20.95 7.88 -2.69
CA ASP A 111 -21.89 8.82 -2.06
C ASP A 111 -22.06 10.11 -2.89
N TYR A 112 -21.06 10.47 -3.70
CA TYR A 112 -21.00 11.74 -4.43
C TYR A 112 -20.61 11.56 -5.90
N ALA A 113 -21.29 12.28 -6.79
CA ALA A 113 -20.84 12.42 -8.16
C ALA A 113 -19.68 13.43 -8.25
N CYS A 114 -18.58 13.06 -8.91
CA CYS A 114 -17.42 13.92 -9.12
C CYS A 114 -17.23 14.25 -10.61
N PHE A 115 -17.32 15.55 -10.93
CA PHE A 115 -17.11 16.09 -12.28
C PHE A 115 -15.96 17.11 -12.34
N LEU A 116 -15.04 17.07 -11.37
CA LEU A 116 -13.92 18.02 -11.30
C LEU A 116 -12.94 17.86 -12.48
N GLY A 117 -12.82 16.65 -13.04
CA GLY A 117 -11.97 16.37 -14.19
C GLY A 117 -10.49 16.59 -13.89
N ALA A 118 -9.82 17.43 -14.70
CA ALA A 118 -8.40 17.76 -14.56
C ALA A 118 -7.48 16.52 -14.51
N GLY A 119 -7.67 15.58 -15.43
CA GLY A 119 -6.83 14.37 -15.55
C GLY A 119 -7.29 13.18 -14.71
N TYR A 120 -8.25 13.37 -13.80
CA TYR A 120 -8.81 12.29 -12.99
C TYR A 120 -10.30 12.13 -13.30
N TYR A 121 -10.67 10.95 -13.79
CA TYR A 121 -12.02 10.67 -14.25
C TYR A 121 -12.53 9.37 -13.63
N HIS A 122 -13.69 9.44 -12.99
CA HIS A 122 -14.37 8.25 -12.50
C HIS A 122 -14.77 7.37 -13.68
N HIS A 123 -14.39 6.10 -13.64
CA HIS A 123 -14.66 5.13 -14.69
C HIS A 123 -14.96 3.77 -14.08
N PHE A 124 -15.67 2.94 -14.84
CA PHE A 124 -15.97 1.58 -14.44
C PHE A 124 -14.69 0.73 -14.44
N VAL A 125 -14.37 0.14 -13.29
CA VAL A 125 -13.31 -0.87 -13.16
C VAL A 125 -13.98 -2.26 -13.15
N PRO A 126 -13.73 -3.12 -14.15
CA PRO A 126 -14.31 -4.46 -14.19
C PRO A 126 -13.95 -5.28 -12.94
N GLY A 127 -14.91 -6.01 -12.37
CA GLY A 127 -14.71 -6.76 -11.12
C GLY A 127 -13.58 -7.80 -11.18
N VAL A 128 -13.25 -8.30 -12.36
CA VAL A 128 -12.11 -9.22 -12.59
C VAL A 128 -10.75 -8.58 -12.27
N ILE A 129 -10.64 -7.25 -12.39
CA ILE A 129 -9.36 -6.55 -12.16
C ILE A 129 -8.89 -6.73 -10.73
N GLY A 130 -9.81 -6.65 -9.74
CA GLY A 130 -9.46 -6.89 -8.34
C GLY A 130 -8.95 -8.31 -8.08
N HIS A 131 -9.46 -9.30 -8.82
CA HIS A 131 -8.94 -10.67 -8.74
C HIS A 131 -7.51 -10.76 -9.30
N ILE A 132 -7.24 -10.10 -10.42
CA ILE A 132 -5.91 -10.09 -11.06
C ILE A 132 -4.91 -9.35 -10.17
N THR A 133 -5.21 -8.13 -9.74
CA THR A 133 -4.29 -7.32 -8.93
C THR A 133 -4.08 -7.88 -7.52
N GLY A 134 -5.01 -8.70 -7.01
CA GLY A 134 -4.89 -9.40 -5.75
C GLY A 134 -4.03 -10.67 -5.79
N ARG A 135 -3.50 -11.06 -6.95
CA ARG A 135 -2.61 -12.22 -7.09
C ARG A 135 -1.20 -11.88 -6.63
N SER A 136 -0.68 -12.64 -5.66
CA SER A 136 0.67 -12.42 -5.12
C SER A 136 1.73 -12.48 -6.20
N GLU A 137 1.59 -13.36 -7.19
CA GLU A 137 2.56 -13.51 -8.27
C GLU A 137 2.73 -12.24 -9.13
N LEU A 138 1.77 -11.31 -9.07
CA LEU A 138 1.81 -10.04 -9.80
C LEU A 138 2.24 -8.85 -8.93
N TYR A 139 1.87 -8.80 -7.65
CA TYR A 139 2.18 -7.64 -6.80
C TYR A 139 3.42 -7.83 -5.90
N THR A 140 3.86 -9.06 -5.63
CA THR A 140 5.08 -9.30 -4.83
C THR A 140 6.35 -9.37 -5.67
N ALA A 141 6.22 -9.60 -6.98
CA ALA A 141 7.35 -9.56 -7.90
C ALA A 141 7.85 -8.11 -8.06
N TYR A 142 9.16 -7.93 -8.15
CA TYR A 142 9.77 -6.62 -8.41
C TYR A 142 10.12 -6.46 -9.90
N THR A 143 10.96 -5.47 -10.23
CA THR A 143 11.43 -5.22 -11.59
C THR A 143 11.88 -6.52 -12.27
N PRO A 144 11.42 -6.81 -13.50
CA PRO A 144 11.64 -8.09 -14.18
C PRO A 144 13.06 -8.19 -14.76
N TYR A 145 14.09 -8.07 -13.92
CA TYR A 145 15.50 -8.22 -14.32
C TYR A 145 15.81 -9.63 -14.83
N GLN A 146 15.17 -10.65 -14.26
CA GLN A 146 15.30 -12.05 -14.66
C GLN A 146 14.19 -12.38 -15.67
N ALA A 147 14.45 -12.08 -16.95
CA ALA A 147 13.43 -12.14 -18.00
C ALA A 147 12.84 -13.54 -18.20
N GLU A 148 13.64 -14.60 -18.07
CA GLU A 148 13.23 -16.00 -18.23
C GLU A 148 12.21 -16.43 -17.17
N ALA A 149 12.27 -15.82 -15.98
CA ALA A 149 11.34 -16.05 -14.88
C ALA A 149 10.19 -15.04 -14.82
N SER A 150 10.15 -14.07 -15.76
CA SER A 150 9.24 -12.90 -15.69
C SER A 150 8.41 -12.70 -16.97
N GLN A 151 8.32 -13.70 -17.85
CA GLN A 151 7.65 -13.55 -19.15
C GLN A 151 6.18 -13.12 -19.05
N GLY A 152 5.46 -13.49 -17.98
CA GLY A 152 4.06 -13.09 -17.79
C GLY A 152 3.89 -11.57 -17.63
N ILE A 153 4.68 -10.93 -16.76
CA ILE A 153 4.60 -9.47 -16.58
C ILE A 153 5.21 -8.72 -17.76
N LEU A 154 6.26 -9.27 -18.39
CA LEU A 154 6.86 -8.69 -19.59
C LEU A 154 5.88 -8.66 -20.76
N GLN A 155 5.06 -9.72 -20.92
CA GLN A 155 3.97 -9.74 -21.89
C GLN A 155 2.94 -8.65 -21.60
N ALA A 156 2.50 -8.48 -20.34
CA ALA A 156 1.56 -7.43 -19.97
C ALA A 156 2.13 -6.01 -20.23
N ILE A 157 3.42 -5.80 -19.97
CA ILE A 157 4.12 -4.54 -20.28
C ILE A 157 4.14 -4.31 -21.80
N TYR A 158 4.44 -5.33 -22.60
CA TYR A 158 4.41 -5.24 -24.05
C TYR A 158 3.01 -4.91 -24.59
N GLU A 159 1.97 -5.51 -24.03
CA GLU A 159 0.57 -5.22 -24.37
C GLU A 159 0.20 -3.77 -24.01
N TYR A 160 0.62 -3.28 -22.85
CA TYR A 160 0.47 -1.87 -22.46
C TYR A 160 1.17 -0.94 -23.47
N GLN A 161 2.43 -1.20 -23.80
CA GLN A 161 3.18 -0.39 -24.76
C GLN A 161 2.50 -0.39 -26.13
N SER A 162 2.06 -1.56 -26.59
CA SER A 162 1.35 -1.72 -27.86
C SER A 162 0.05 -0.93 -27.88
N LEU A 163 -0.73 -1.00 -26.79
CA LEU A 163 -1.96 -0.23 -26.63
C LEU A 163 -1.70 1.27 -26.70
N VAL A 164 -0.69 1.77 -25.97
CA VAL A 164 -0.33 3.20 -25.98
C VAL A 164 0.11 3.64 -27.37
N CYS A 165 0.95 2.87 -28.06
CA CYS A 165 1.36 3.17 -29.44
C CYS A 165 0.15 3.23 -30.38
N GLN A 166 -0.78 2.26 -30.31
CA GLN A 166 -1.98 2.24 -31.14
C GLN A 166 -2.93 3.41 -30.85
N LEU A 167 -3.10 3.78 -29.58
CA LEU A 167 -3.96 4.89 -29.17
C LEU A 167 -3.40 6.26 -29.57
N THR A 168 -2.07 6.42 -29.51
CA THR A 168 -1.41 7.71 -29.76
C THR A 168 -0.92 7.87 -31.20
N GLY A 169 -0.81 6.77 -31.95
CA GLY A 169 -0.18 6.75 -33.28
C GLY A 169 1.34 6.90 -33.23
N MET A 170 1.97 6.74 -32.07
CA MET A 170 3.42 6.83 -31.90
C MET A 170 4.12 5.50 -32.16
N GLU A 171 5.39 5.55 -32.55
CA GLU A 171 6.18 4.36 -32.88
C GLU A 171 6.59 3.55 -31.65
N ILE A 172 6.87 4.22 -30.53
CA ILE A 172 7.41 3.60 -29.31
C ILE A 172 6.75 4.20 -28.07
N SER A 173 6.46 3.35 -27.08
CA SER A 173 6.08 3.73 -25.72
C SER A 173 7.03 3.08 -24.73
N ASN A 174 7.30 3.75 -23.61
CA ASN A 174 7.95 3.12 -22.45
C ASN A 174 6.93 2.30 -21.64
N ALA A 175 7.39 1.66 -20.57
CA ALA A 175 6.57 0.86 -19.65
C ALA A 175 5.83 1.72 -18.58
N GLY A 176 5.51 2.97 -18.90
CA GLY A 176 4.82 3.90 -18.01
C GLY A 176 5.74 4.93 -17.35
N MET A 177 5.10 5.87 -16.65
CA MET A 177 5.68 6.95 -15.85
C MET A 177 4.87 7.09 -14.55
N TYR A 178 5.36 7.87 -13.58
CA TYR A 178 4.66 8.02 -12.30
C TYR A 178 3.27 8.66 -12.45
N ASP A 179 3.17 9.74 -13.23
CA ASP A 179 1.93 10.45 -13.48
C ASP A 179 2.02 11.34 -14.73
N GLY A 180 0.93 12.05 -15.06
CA GLY A 180 0.88 12.94 -16.22
C GLY A 180 1.82 14.15 -16.13
N SER A 181 2.05 14.69 -14.92
CA SER A 181 2.93 15.83 -14.66
C SER A 181 4.40 15.51 -14.92
N SER A 182 4.88 14.42 -14.32
CA SER A 182 6.24 13.92 -14.51
C SER A 182 6.48 13.49 -15.95
N ALA A 183 5.50 12.84 -16.61
CA ALA A 183 5.59 12.51 -18.02
C ALA A 183 5.70 13.75 -18.91
N ALA A 184 4.94 14.82 -18.63
CA ALA A 184 5.02 16.08 -19.36
C ALA A 184 6.39 16.78 -19.17
N ALA A 185 6.93 16.75 -17.95
CA ALA A 185 8.27 17.27 -17.66
C ALA A 185 9.36 16.50 -18.41
N GLU A 186 9.29 15.16 -18.43
CA GLU A 186 10.25 14.33 -19.17
C GLU A 186 10.17 14.54 -20.67
N ALA A 187 8.97 14.72 -21.22
CA ALA A 187 8.80 15.08 -22.63
C ALA A 187 9.45 16.43 -22.95
N ALA A 188 9.30 17.43 -22.09
CA ALA A 188 9.94 18.73 -22.22
C ALA A 188 11.48 18.63 -22.15
N LEU A 189 12.01 17.88 -21.18
CA LEU A 189 13.44 17.63 -21.03
C LEU A 189 14.03 16.89 -22.23
N MET A 190 13.33 15.88 -22.75
CA MET A 190 13.70 15.16 -23.96
C MET A 190 13.76 16.11 -25.17
N ALA A 191 12.74 16.96 -25.36
CA ALA A 191 12.70 17.94 -26.44
C ALA A 191 13.86 18.95 -26.34
N CYS A 192 14.16 19.46 -25.15
CA CYS A 192 15.30 20.34 -24.91
C CYS A 192 16.63 19.64 -25.24
N ARG A 193 16.77 18.35 -24.88
CA ARG A 193 17.98 17.57 -25.17
C ARG A 193 18.19 17.32 -26.66
N ILE A 194 17.12 17.05 -27.40
CA ILE A 194 17.17 16.81 -28.85
C ILE A 194 17.45 18.12 -29.61
N THR A 195 16.78 19.20 -29.22
CA THR A 195 16.82 20.47 -29.97
C THR A 195 17.92 21.44 -29.53
N GLY A 196 18.49 21.24 -28.33
CA GLY A 196 19.41 22.17 -27.69
C GLY A 196 18.77 23.47 -27.17
N LYS A 197 17.44 23.59 -27.28
CA LYS A 197 16.70 24.77 -26.79
C LYS A 197 16.56 24.72 -25.27
N LYS A 198 16.39 25.89 -24.66
CA LYS A 198 16.26 26.07 -23.21
C LYS A 198 14.87 26.55 -22.78
N GLU A 199 13.98 26.76 -23.73
CA GLU A 199 12.65 27.32 -23.51
C GLU A 199 11.60 26.35 -24.05
N VAL A 200 10.52 26.17 -23.28
CA VAL A 200 9.40 25.28 -23.60
C VAL A 200 8.12 26.09 -23.51
N ALA A 201 7.36 26.11 -24.60
CA ALA A 201 6.06 26.76 -24.63
C ALA A 201 5.00 25.85 -24.00
N VAL A 202 4.27 26.35 -23.02
CA VAL A 202 3.18 25.63 -22.35
C VAL A 202 1.86 26.38 -22.60
N LEU A 203 0.83 25.65 -23.02
CA LEU A 203 -0.48 26.25 -23.26
C LEU A 203 -1.16 26.61 -21.95
N SER A 204 -1.79 27.79 -21.92
CA SER A 204 -2.61 28.26 -20.79
C SER A 204 -3.90 27.46 -20.58
N THR A 205 -4.17 26.46 -21.43
CA THR A 205 -5.27 25.50 -21.33
C THR A 205 -4.81 24.12 -20.85
N ALA A 206 -3.50 23.87 -20.70
CA ALA A 206 -3.00 22.61 -20.17
C ALA A 206 -3.55 22.34 -18.77
N ASN A 207 -3.59 21.09 -18.31
CA ASN A 207 -4.01 20.79 -16.94
C ASN A 207 -3.21 21.66 -15.94
N PRO A 208 -3.85 22.40 -15.01
CA PRO A 208 -3.14 23.24 -14.05
C PRO A 208 -2.05 22.50 -13.26
N VAL A 209 -2.24 21.21 -12.96
CA VAL A 209 -1.24 20.39 -12.26
C VAL A 209 0.03 20.16 -13.09
N TYR A 210 -0.07 20.26 -14.41
CA TYR A 210 1.06 20.05 -15.33
C TYR A 210 1.80 21.36 -15.65
N ARG A 211 1.28 22.50 -15.19
CA ARG A 211 1.92 23.80 -15.35
C ARG A 211 2.89 23.97 -14.18
N LEU A 212 4.17 23.74 -14.46
CA LEU A 212 5.28 23.98 -13.52
C LEU A 212 5.33 25.44 -13.09
#